data_AF-A0A0C9Z1M3-F1
#
_entry.id   AF-A0A0C9Z1M3-F1
#
_cell.length_a   1.000
_cell.length_b   1.000
_cell.length_c   1.000
_cell.angle_alpha   90.00
_cell.angle_beta   90.00
_cell.angle_gamma   90.00
#
_symmetry.space_group_name_H-M   'P 1'
#
loop_
_entity.id
_entity.type
_entity.pdbx_description
1 polymer ?
#
loop_
_entity_poly.entity_id
_entity_poly.type
_entity_poly.pdbx_seq_one_letter_code
_entity_poly.pdbx_strand_id
1 'polypeptide(L)'
;ELILEAWRDYFRILKQDLAKALGQISFTTDIWSAENLHPYLATTAHWITNNNGPLKMRASLITFQYFPSAHTGDALAKLTLEILDRAEVTSKVCIV
;
A
#
# COMPACT_ATOMS: atom_id res chain seq x y z
N GLU A 1 -15.01 -17.94 1.87
CA GLU A 1 -14.35 -17.41 3.09
C GLU A 1 -12.84 -17.65 3.14
N LEU A 2 -12.29 -18.75 2.61
CA LEU A 2 -10.83 -19.05 2.61
C LEU A 2 -9.92 -17.95 2.00
N ILE A 3 -10.34 -17.31 0.90
CA ILE A 3 -9.55 -16.25 0.25
C ILE A 3 -9.37 -15.03 1.17
N LEU A 4 -10.42 -14.67 1.92
CA LEU A 4 -10.37 -13.52 2.83
C LEU A 4 -9.45 -13.81 4.01
N GLU A 5 -9.46 -15.04 4.53
CA GLU A 5 -8.56 -15.48 5.59
C GLU A 5 -7.10 -15.48 5.11
N ALA A 6 -6.84 -16.10 3.95
CA ALA A 6 -5.51 -16.08 3.33
C ALA A 6 -5.00 -14.66 3.09
N TRP A 7 -5.87 -13.75 2.64
CA TRP A 7 -5.52 -12.34 2.46
C TRP A 7 -5.20 -11.66 3.80
N ARG A 8 -5.96 -11.92 4.87
CA ARG A 8 -5.69 -11.35 6.21
C ARG A 8 -4.35 -11.84 6.75
N ASP A 9 -4.05 -13.13 6.61
CA ASP A 9 -2.76 -13.69 7.02
C ASP A 9 -1.61 -13.13 6.21
N TYR A 10 -1.77 -13.05 4.89
CA TYR A 10 -0.82 -12.40 4.00
C TYR A 10 -0.55 -10.95 4.44
N PHE A 11 -1.61 -10.18 4.67
CA PHE A 11 -1.49 -8.77 5.02
C PHE A 11 -0.85 -8.58 6.40
N ARG A 12 -1.13 -9.47 7.36
CA ARG A 12 -0.46 -9.50 8.66
C ARG A 12 1.05 -9.72 8.51
N ILE A 13 1.49 -10.65 7.66
CA ILE A 13 2.91 -10.90 7.40
C ILE A 13 3.53 -9.70 6.68
N LEU A 14 2.84 -9.14 5.69
CA LEU A 14 3.31 -7.97 4.95
C LEU A 14 3.59 -6.77 5.87
N LYS A 15 2.72 -6.50 6.85
CA LYS A 15 2.97 -5.45 7.87
C LYS A 15 4.29 -5.68 8.63
N GLN A 16 4.58 -6.92 9.00
CA GLN A 16 5.83 -7.27 9.69
C GLN A 16 7.06 -7.06 8.78
N ASP A 17 6.93 -7.35 7.49
CA ASP A 17 8.00 -7.13 6.51
C ASP A 17 8.24 -5.63 6.27
N LEU A 18 7.18 -4.82 6.16
CA LEU A 18 7.26 -3.36 6.02
C LEU A 18 7.87 -2.73 7.29
N ALA A 19 7.50 -3.20 8.47
CA ALA A 19 8.10 -2.77 9.74
C ALA A 19 9.62 -3.04 9.80
N LYS A 20 10.11 -4.06 9.08
CA LYS A 20 11.54 -4.41 8.96
C LYS A 20 12.23 -3.76 7.76
N ALA A 21 11.53 -2.96 6.95
CA ALA A 21 12.13 -2.23 5.85
C ALA A 21 13.36 -1.44 6.31
N LEU A 22 14.43 -1.52 5.51
CA LEU A 22 15.63 -0.72 5.66
C LEU A 22 15.37 0.65 5.07
N GLY A 23 15.43 1.68 5.92
CA GLY A 23 15.12 3.05 5.53
C GLY A 23 13.62 3.29 5.37
N GLN A 24 13.28 4.22 4.47
CA GLN A 24 11.91 4.65 4.22
C GLN A 24 11.23 3.78 3.16
N ILE A 25 9.91 3.82 3.14
CA ILE A 25 9.05 3.11 2.20
C ILE A 25 8.50 4.13 1.21
N SER A 26 8.62 3.84 -0.08
CA SER A 26 8.03 4.62 -1.17
C SER A 26 6.71 4.00 -1.58
N PHE A 27 5.77 4.82 -2.04
CA PHE A 27 4.46 4.35 -2.48
C PHE A 27 4.18 4.81 -3.90
N THR A 28 3.58 3.94 -4.69
CA THR A 28 2.94 4.32 -5.96
C THR A 28 1.45 4.10 -5.84
N THR A 29 0.66 5.09 -6.26
CA THR A 29 -0.79 5.03 -6.24
C THR A 29 -1.30 5.20 -7.66
N ASP A 30 -1.91 4.15 -8.19
CA ASP A 30 -2.54 4.16 -9.51
C ASP A 30 -4.04 4.36 -9.33
N ILE A 31 -4.60 5.32 -10.06
CA ILE A 31 -6.02 5.67 -10.00
C ILE A 31 -6.56 5.67 -11.42
N TRP A 32 -7.65 4.96 -11.64
CA TRP A 32 -8.26 4.86 -12.96
C TRP A 32 -9.77 4.64 -12.85
N SER A 33 -10.48 4.94 -13.93
CA SER A 33 -11.85 4.49 -14.13
C SER A 33 -11.84 3.22 -14.96
N ALA A 34 -12.53 2.17 -14.50
CA ALA A 34 -12.78 0.99 -15.31
C ALA A 34 -13.71 1.32 -16.49
N GLU A 35 -13.89 0.38 -17.44
CA GLU A 35 -14.71 0.58 -18.64
C GLU A 35 -16.17 0.96 -18.32
N ASN A 36 -16.67 0.50 -17.18
CA ASN A 36 -17.99 0.84 -16.65
C ASN A 36 -18.03 2.17 -15.85
N LEU A 37 -17.00 3.00 -15.99
CA LEU A 37 -16.81 4.28 -15.31
C LEU A 37 -16.72 4.18 -13.78
N HIS A 38 -16.52 2.99 -13.22
CA HIS A 38 -16.27 2.85 -11.80
C HIS A 38 -14.82 3.24 -11.46
N PRO A 39 -14.59 4.21 -10.56
CA PRO A 39 -13.25 4.60 -10.13
C PRO A 39 -12.65 3.56 -9.16
N TYR A 40 -11.41 3.19 -9.43
CA TYR A 40 -10.60 2.30 -8.59
C TYR A 40 -9.27 2.96 -8.27
N LEU A 41 -8.68 2.48 -7.17
CA LEU A 41 -7.35 2.85 -6.76
C LEU A 41 -6.59 1.59 -6.30
N ALA A 42 -5.32 1.53 -6.68
CA ALA A 42 -4.33 0.58 -6.18
C ALA A 42 -3.17 1.35 -5.55
N THR A 43 -2.66 0.87 -4.42
CA THR A 43 -1.45 1.42 -3.80
C THR A 43 -0.45 0.31 -3.54
N THR A 44 0.76 0.49 -4.05
CA THR A 44 1.89 -0.44 -3.92
C THR A 44 2.97 0.19 -3.05
N ALA A 45 3.39 -0.52 -2.02
CA ALA A 45 4.54 -0.16 -1.21
C ALA A 45 5.81 -0.74 -1.83
N HIS A 46 6.88 0.06 -1.87
CA HIS A 46 8.20 -0.31 -2.36
C HIS A 46 9.23 -0.08 -1.24
N TRP A 47 10.05 -1.09 -0.93
CA TRP A 47 11.01 -1.01 0.17
C TRP A 47 12.27 -1.84 -0.10
N ILE A 48 13.33 -1.52 0.64
CA ILE A 48 14.57 -2.30 0.65
C ILE A 48 14.58 -3.21 1.89
N THR A 49 15.02 -4.45 1.73
CA THR A 49 15.36 -5.36 2.83
C THR A 49 16.69 -6.06 2.55
N ASN A 50 17.35 -6.56 3.59
CA ASN A 50 18.51 -7.43 3.42
C ASN A 50 18.22 -8.89 3.81
N ASN A 51 17.23 -9.18 4.67
CA ASN A 51 16.98 -10.50 5.27
C ASN A 51 18.29 -11.26 5.62
N ASN A 52 19.25 -10.56 6.25
CA ASN A 52 20.60 -11.06 6.56
C ASN A 52 21.48 -11.46 5.35
N GLY A 53 21.18 -10.94 4.17
CA GLY A 53 21.92 -11.13 2.92
C GLY A 53 22.09 -9.81 2.13
N PRO A 54 22.26 -9.88 0.80
CA PRO A 54 22.37 -8.68 -0.04
C PRO A 54 21.10 -7.82 0.02
N LEU A 55 21.24 -6.52 -0.22
CA LEU A 55 20.10 -5.61 -0.38
C LEU A 55 19.21 -6.09 -1.52
N LYS A 56 17.90 -6.12 -1.27
CA LYS A 56 16.87 -6.51 -2.22
C LYS A 56 15.74 -5.50 -2.18
N MET A 57 15.36 -5.02 -3.36
CA MET A 57 14.12 -4.28 -3.53
C MET A 57 12.93 -5.24 -3.47
N ARG A 58 11.86 -4.76 -2.84
CA ARG A 58 10.57 -5.45 -2.68
C ARG A 58 9.47 -4.48 -3.04
N ALA A 59 8.39 -5.04 -3.57
CA ALA A 59 7.17 -4.32 -3.84
C ALA A 59 5.97 -5.21 -3.49
N SER A 60 4.92 -4.62 -2.93
CA SER A 60 3.66 -5.32 -2.68
C SER A 60 2.48 -4.37 -2.64
N LEU A 61 1.34 -4.86 -3.13
CA LEU A 61 0.06 -4.19 -3.09
C LEU A 61 -0.46 -4.14 -1.65
N ILE A 62 -0.64 -2.93 -1.11
CA ILE A 62 -1.18 -2.72 0.24
C ILE A 62 -2.66 -2.34 0.22
N THR A 63 -3.18 -1.90 -0.94
CA THR A 63 -4.61 -1.62 -1.12
C THR A 63 -5.00 -1.74 -2.58
N PHE A 64 -6.17 -2.34 -2.83
CA PHE A 64 -6.94 -2.21 -4.06
C PHE A 64 -8.40 -2.04 -3.64
N GLN A 65 -9.02 -0.93 -4.02
CA GLN A 65 -10.40 -0.65 -3.62
C GLN A 65 -11.15 0.23 -4.61
N TYR A 66 -12.47 0.11 -4.55
CA TYR A 66 -13.38 1.05 -5.19
C TYR A 66 -13.26 2.42 -4.52
N PHE A 67 -13.14 3.49 -5.33
CA PHE A 67 -12.92 4.85 -4.84
C PHE A 67 -13.95 5.83 -5.43
N PRO A 68 -15.21 5.81 -4.97
CA PRO A 68 -16.30 6.65 -5.50
C PRO A 68 -16.26 8.08 -4.96
N SER A 69 -15.08 8.70 -4.98
CA SER A 69 -14.90 10.09 -4.54
C SER A 69 -14.47 10.95 -5.72
N ALA A 70 -14.81 12.23 -5.66
CA ALA A 70 -14.19 13.21 -6.54
C ALA A 70 -12.66 13.16 -6.32
N HIS A 71 -11.88 13.06 -7.40
CA HIS A 71 -10.41 12.98 -7.40
C HIS A 71 -9.73 14.31 -7.00
N THR A 72 -10.26 14.95 -5.96
CA THR A 72 -9.72 16.17 -5.36
C THR A 72 -8.49 15.84 -4.51
N GLY A 73 -7.59 16.82 -4.36
CA GLY A 73 -6.40 16.66 -3.53
C GLY A 73 -6.73 16.22 -2.10
N ASP A 74 -7.75 16.81 -1.48
CA ASP A 74 -8.16 16.48 -0.11
C ASP A 74 -8.65 15.04 0.02
N ALA A 75 -9.47 14.56 -0.93
CA ALA A 75 -9.96 13.19 -0.93
C ALA A 75 -8.82 12.18 -1.10
N LEU A 76 -7.86 12.50 -1.99
CA LEU A 76 -6.67 11.68 -2.19
C LEU A 76 -5.78 11.65 -0.95
N ALA A 77 -5.50 12.80 -0.35
CA ALA A 77 -4.68 12.91 0.86
C ALA A 77 -5.29 12.11 2.02
N LYS A 78 -6.60 12.26 2.25
CA LYS A 78 -7.31 11.49 3.28
C LYS A 78 -7.21 9.99 3.04
N LEU A 79 -7.46 9.54 1.81
CA LEU A 79 -7.38 8.12 1.48
C LEU A 79 -5.97 7.57 1.65
N THR A 80 -4.96 8.31 1.21
CA THR A 80 -3.57 7.92 1.35
C THR A 80 -3.22 7.71 2.83
N LEU A 81 -3.61 8.63 3.72
CA LEU A 81 -3.39 8.47 5.16
C LEU A 81 -4.10 7.23 5.72
N GLU A 82 -5.36 6.98 5.36
CA GLU A 82 -6.10 5.79 5.78
C GLU A 82 -5.43 4.48 5.32
N ILE A 83 -4.90 4.45 4.09
CA ILE A 83 -4.18 3.29 3.55
C ILE A 83 -2.87 3.05 4.31
N LEU A 84 -2.12 4.12 4.59
CA LEU A 84 -0.85 4.05 5.32
C LEU A 84 -1.04 3.61 6.78
N ASP A 85 -2.07 4.14 7.45
CA ASP A 85 -2.42 3.75 8.81
C ASP A 85 -2.87 2.28 8.86
N ARG A 86 -3.71 1.85 7.89
CA ARG A 86 -4.12 0.45 7.78
C ARG A 86 -2.94 -0.50 7.60
N ALA A 87 -1.92 -0.08 6.86
CA ALA A 87 -0.69 -0.82 6.62
C ALA A 87 0.36 -0.66 7.73
N GLU A 88 0.10 0.17 8.74
CA GLU A 88 1.01 0.44 9.88
C GLU A 88 2.39 1.00 9.46
N VAL A 89 2.40 1.84 8.42
CA VAL A 89 3.64 2.37 7.83
C VAL A 89 3.75 3.89 7.87
N THR A 90 2.80 4.59 8.50
CA THR A 90 2.74 6.06 8.54
C THR A 90 4.03 6.72 9.06
N SER A 91 4.76 6.07 9.97
CA SER A 91 6.04 6.57 10.50
C SER A 91 7.26 6.29 9.61
N LYS A 92 7.10 5.53 8.52
CA LYS A 92 8.17 5.13 7.59
C LYS A 92 8.00 5.68 6.17
N VAL A 93 7.13 6.67 5.99
CA VAL A 93 6.82 7.23 4.68
C VAL A 93 7.92 8.15 4.18
N CYS A 94 8.34 7.96 2.93
CA CYS A 94 9.03 8.99 2.16
C CYS A 94 8.04 9.67 1.21
N ILE A 95 7.87 10.98 1.34
CA ILE A 95 7.22 11.80 0.32
C ILE A 95 8.34 12.44 -0.48
N VAL A 96 8.46 12.08 -1.76
CA VAL A 96 9.40 12.70 -2.71
C VAL A 96 8.63 13.70 -3.56
#